data_AF-A0A1I4QZL6-F1
#
_entry.id   AF-A0A1I4QZL6-F1
#
_cell.length_a   1.000
_cell.length_b   1.000
_cell.length_c   1.000
_cell.angle_alpha   90.00
_cell.angle_beta   90.00
_cell.angle_gamma   90.00
#
_symmetry.space_group_name_H-M   'P 1'
#
loop_
_entity.id
_entity.type
_entity.pdbx_description
1 polymer ?
#
loop_
_entity_poly.entity_id
_entity_poly.type
_entity_poly.pdbx_seq_one_letter_code
_entity_poly.pdbx_strand_id
1 'polypeptide(L)'
;MSDADALFDRAASQTVELANRLSESDPKADLWDIADGLLAGAVHYWLYTRQPCGDPRCEQCAPISTAEERLALLLQDVEQYARDSDYYHAPTDLNVGRA
;
A
#
# COMPACT_ATOMS: atom_id res chain seq x y z
N MET A 1 -8.19 -4.08 19.54
CA MET A 1 -8.09 -3.31 18.30
C MET A 1 -8.48 -1.88 18.60
N SER A 2 -7.66 -0.92 18.18
CA SER A 2 -8.01 0.50 18.22
C SER A 2 -8.97 0.84 17.06
N ASP A 3 -9.64 1.98 17.15
CA ASP A 3 -10.49 2.47 16.06
C ASP A 3 -9.69 2.73 14.77
N ALA A 4 -8.41 3.09 14.91
CA ALA A 4 -7.49 3.28 13.80
C ALA A 4 -7.18 1.95 13.09
N ASP A 5 -6.91 0.88 13.85
CA ASP A 5 -6.67 -0.46 13.29
C ASP A 5 -7.91 -0.94 12.52
N ALA A 6 -9.09 -0.76 13.09
CA ALA A 6 -10.34 -1.16 12.44
C ALA A 6 -10.63 -0.39 11.13
N LEU A 7 -10.21 0.87 11.04
CA LEU A 7 -10.32 1.66 9.82
C LEU A 7 -9.32 1.19 8.75
N PHE A 8 -8.07 0.92 9.16
CA PHE A 8 -7.04 0.38 8.29
C PHE A 8 -7.48 -0.96 7.67
N ASP A 9 -7.91 -1.91 8.51
CA ASP A 9 -8.35 -3.24 8.05
C ASP A 9 -9.53 -3.16 7.07
N ARG A 10 -10.46 -2.25 7.33
CA ARG A 10 -11.60 -2.00 6.43
C ARG A 10 -11.14 -1.47 5.08
N ALA A 11 -10.24 -0.49 5.05
CA ALA A 11 -9.73 0.08 3.81
C ALA A 11 -8.95 -0.96 2.98
N ALA A 12 -8.12 -1.78 3.65
CA ALA A 12 -7.40 -2.87 3.01
C ALA A 12 -8.37 -3.92 2.43
N SER A 13 -9.37 -4.35 3.23
CA SER A 13 -10.38 -5.32 2.79
C SER A 13 -11.18 -4.83 1.59
N GLN A 14 -11.60 -3.56 1.60
CA GLN A 14 -12.33 -2.96 0.47
C GLN A 14 -11.51 -2.87 -0.81
N THR A 15 -10.18 -2.75 -0.70
CA THR A 15 -9.26 -2.77 -1.84
C THR A 15 -9.23 -4.15 -2.49
N VAL A 16 -9.16 -5.21 -1.68
CA VAL A 16 -9.21 -6.60 -2.17
C VAL A 16 -10.58 -6.93 -2.79
N GLU A 17 -11.67 -6.50 -2.16
CA GLU A 17 -13.02 -6.67 -2.72
C GLU A 17 -13.17 -5.97 -4.08
N LEU A 18 -12.56 -4.79 -4.25
CA LEU A 18 -12.54 -4.10 -5.54
C LEU A 18 -11.75 -4.90 -6.59
N ALA A 19 -10.58 -5.45 -6.23
CA ALA A 19 -9.78 -6.31 -7.11
C ALA A 19 -10.59 -7.51 -7.61
N ASN A 20 -11.28 -8.19 -6.69
CA ASN A 20 -12.11 -9.34 -7.01
C ASN A 20 -13.23 -8.97 -8.00
N ARG A 21 -13.95 -7.87 -7.75
CA ARG A 21 -14.98 -7.38 -8.67
C ARG A 21 -14.44 -7.05 -10.06
N LEU A 22 -13.26 -6.43 -10.15
CA LEU A 22 -12.63 -6.12 -11.43
C LEU A 22 -12.29 -7.42 -12.19
N SER A 23 -11.70 -8.40 -11.52
CA SER A 23 -11.36 -9.70 -12.12
C SER A 23 -12.60 -10.49 -12.57
N GLU A 24 -13.69 -10.44 -11.81
CA GLU A 24 -14.95 -11.10 -12.17
C GLU A 24 -15.62 -10.44 -13.37
N SER A 25 -15.49 -9.11 -13.50
CA SER A 25 -16.09 -8.35 -14.59
C SER A 25 -15.39 -8.53 -15.93
N ASP A 26 -14.11 -8.89 -15.92
CA ASP A 26 -13.32 -9.21 -17.11
C ASP A 26 -12.48 -10.48 -16.90
N PRO A 27 -13.02 -11.67 -17.22
CA PRO A 27 -12.32 -12.94 -17.06
C PRO A 27 -11.06 -13.10 -17.92
N LYS A 28 -10.81 -12.17 -18.86
CA LYS A 28 -9.60 -12.17 -19.71
C LYS A 28 -8.55 -11.18 -19.23
N ALA A 29 -8.86 -10.34 -18.24
CA ALA A 29 -7.91 -9.41 -17.67
C ALA A 29 -6.76 -10.16 -17.00
N ASP A 30 -5.56 -9.61 -17.12
CA ASP A 30 -4.43 -10.06 -16.32
C ASP A 30 -4.64 -9.57 -14.88
N LEU A 31 -4.56 -10.48 -13.91
CA LEU A 31 -4.66 -10.14 -12.50
C LEU A 31 -3.51 -9.22 -12.06
N TRP A 32 -2.36 -9.29 -12.74
CA TRP A 32 -1.22 -8.43 -12.45
C TRP A 32 -1.51 -6.99 -12.87
N ASP A 33 -2.13 -6.77 -14.03
CA ASP A 33 -2.54 -5.43 -14.48
C ASP A 33 -3.53 -4.79 -13.50
N ILE A 34 -4.48 -5.59 -12.98
CA ILE A 34 -5.43 -5.14 -11.95
C ILE A 34 -4.68 -4.77 -10.67
N ALA A 35 -3.76 -5.63 -10.21
CA ALA A 35 -2.98 -5.39 -8.99
C ALA A 35 -2.12 -4.13 -9.11
N ASP A 36 -1.42 -3.95 -10.23
CA ASP A 36 -0.58 -2.77 -10.50
C ASP A 36 -1.42 -1.49 -10.53
N GLY A 37 -2.61 -1.53 -11.16
CA GLY A 37 -3.55 -0.41 -11.18
C GLY A 37 -4.05 -0.04 -9.78
N LEU A 38 -4.36 -1.03 -8.94
CA LEU A 38 -4.79 -0.80 -7.57
C LEU A 38 -3.65 -0.21 -6.71
N LEU A 39 -2.44 -0.74 -6.84
CA LEU A 39 -1.27 -0.21 -6.15
C LEU A 39 -0.99 1.24 -6.55
N ALA A 40 -1.03 1.55 -7.85
CA ALA A 40 -0.85 2.91 -8.35
C ALA A 40 -1.91 3.86 -7.77
N GLY A 41 -3.19 3.44 -7.73
CA GLY A 41 -4.27 4.20 -7.11
C GLY A 41 -4.06 4.44 -5.61
N ALA A 42 -3.63 3.42 -4.87
CA ALA A 42 -3.33 3.53 -3.45
C ALA A 42 -2.16 4.50 -3.19
N VAL A 43 -1.11 4.44 -4.00
CA VAL A 43 0.04 5.38 -3.93
C VAL A 43 -0.43 6.81 -4.19
N HIS A 44 -1.26 7.04 -5.20
CA HIS A 44 -1.81 8.37 -5.48
C HIS A 44 -2.61 8.93 -4.30
N TYR A 45 -3.49 8.12 -3.70
CA TYR A 45 -4.28 8.54 -2.55
C TYR A 45 -3.40 8.78 -1.31
N TRP A 46 -2.43 7.91 -1.05
CA TRP A 46 -1.48 8.06 0.06
C TRP A 46 -0.70 9.38 -0.04
N LEU A 47 -0.20 9.72 -1.22
CA LEU A 47 0.50 10.99 -1.46
C LEU A 47 -0.43 12.20 -1.36
N TYR A 48 -1.66 12.09 -1.88
CA TYR A 48 -2.67 13.13 -1.78
C TYR A 48 -2.97 13.51 -0.33
N THR A 49 -3.10 12.53 0.56
CA THR A 49 -3.40 12.75 1.99
C THR A 49 -2.23 13.33 2.78
N ARG A 50 -1.01 13.33 2.24
CA ARG A 50 0.23 13.78 2.90
C ARG A 50 0.85 14.99 2.23
N GLN A 51 0.02 15.86 1.65
CA GLN A 51 0.50 17.15 1.14
C GLN A 51 0.89 18.06 2.32
N PRO A 52 2.06 18.70 2.29
CA PRO A 52 2.45 19.64 3.33
C PRO A 52 1.53 20.86 3.32
N CYS A 53 1.31 21.47 4.48
CA CYS A 53 0.38 22.61 4.64
C CYS A 53 0.82 23.92 3.96
N GLY A 54 2.01 23.95 3.36
CA GLY A 54 2.59 25.11 2.68
C GLY A 54 3.45 26.01 3.58
N ASP A 55 3.45 25.80 4.90
CA ASP A 55 4.36 26.49 5.82
C ASP A 55 5.70 25.74 5.94
N PRO A 56 6.84 26.33 5.48
CA PRO A 56 8.15 25.71 5.56
C PRO A 56 8.67 25.49 6.99
N ARG A 57 8.03 26.10 8.01
CA ARG A 57 8.42 25.99 9.42
C ARG A 57 7.50 25.08 10.22
N CYS A 58 6.51 24.44 9.58
CA CYS A 58 5.60 23.54 10.27
C CYS A 58 6.32 22.24 10.68
N GLU A 59 6.55 22.07 11.99
CA GLU A 59 7.22 20.89 12.54
C GLU A 59 6.44 19.59 12.27
N GLN A 60 5.11 19.65 12.21
CA GLN A 60 4.27 18.48 11.90
C GLN A 60 4.43 18.00 10.45
N CYS A 61 4.75 18.91 9.53
CA CYS A 61 5.01 18.58 8.14
C CYS A 61 6.46 18.21 7.86
N ALA A 62 7.37 18.34 8.84
CA ALA A 62 8.80 18.06 8.62
C ALA A 62 9.07 16.66 8.00
N PRO A 63 8.37 15.57 8.40
CA PRO A 63 8.58 14.25 7.78
C PRO A 63 8.06 14.11 6.34
N ILE A 64 7.32 15.09 5.83
CA ILE A 64 6.64 15.06 4.52
C ILE A 64 6.84 16.37 3.74
N SER A 65 7.84 17.17 4.11
CA SER A 65 7.97 18.55 3.63
C SER A 65 8.42 18.62 2.17
N THR A 66 9.15 17.60 1.71
CA THR A 66 9.62 17.42 0.33
C THR A 66 9.00 16.18 -0.33
N ALA A 67 9.14 16.09 -1.66
CA ALA A 67 8.66 14.92 -2.39
C ALA A 67 9.45 13.66 -2.02
N GLU A 68 10.75 13.82 -1.83
CA GLU A 68 11.70 12.76 -1.46
C GLU A 68 11.42 12.22 -0.06
N GLU A 69 11.10 13.09 0.90
CA GLU A 69 10.69 12.67 2.25
C GLU A 69 9.38 11.88 2.23
N ARG A 70 8.38 12.34 1.46
CA ARG A 70 7.12 11.60 1.28
C ARG A 70 7.36 10.24 0.62
N LEU A 71 8.23 10.18 -0.38
CA LEU A 71 8.59 8.92 -1.03
C LEU A 71 9.29 7.97 -0.05
N ALA A 72 10.23 8.47 0.75
CA ALA A 72 10.93 7.65 1.74
C ALA A 72 9.96 7.05 2.76
N LEU A 73 9.02 7.86 3.27
CA LEU A 73 8.00 7.38 4.22
C LEU A 73 7.03 6.39 3.56
N LEU A 74 6.63 6.61 2.32
CA LEU A 74 5.81 5.65 1.56
C LEU A 74 6.52 4.31 1.39
N LEU A 75 7.81 4.32 1.03
CA LEU A 75 8.59 3.09 0.84
C LEU A 75 8.75 2.33 2.16
N GLN A 76 8.91 3.03 3.29
CA GLN A 76 8.93 2.42 4.61
C GLN A 76 7.59 1.74 4.94
N ASP A 77 6.46 2.43 4.71
CA ASP A 77 5.12 1.86 4.92
C ASP A 77 4.91 0.63 4.04
N VAL A 78 5.26 0.70 2.75
CA VAL A 78 5.13 -0.41 1.80
C VAL A 78 6.00 -1.60 2.20
N GLU A 79 7.23 -1.38 2.64
CA GLU A 79 8.09 -2.45 3.14
C GLU A 79 7.46 -3.13 4.36
N GLN A 80 6.93 -2.35 5.30
CA GLN A 80 6.26 -2.90 6.47
C GLN A 80 5.04 -3.74 6.08
N TYR A 81 4.15 -3.22 5.24
CA TYR A 81 2.97 -3.96 4.78
C TYR A 81 3.32 -5.22 4.00
N ALA A 82 4.39 -5.16 3.20
CA ALA A 82 4.88 -6.34 2.50
C ALA A 82 5.35 -7.40 3.49
N ARG A 83 6.13 -7.03 4.51
CA ARG A 83 6.65 -7.96 5.53
C ARG A 83 5.55 -8.56 6.42
N ASP A 84 4.49 -7.81 6.68
CA ASP A 84 3.35 -8.26 7.48
C ASP A 84 2.38 -9.17 6.69
N SER A 85 2.54 -9.25 5.37
CA SER A 85 1.71 -10.10 4.52
C SER A 85 2.01 -11.58 4.71
N ASP A 86 0.95 -12.40 4.83
CA ASP A 86 1.05 -13.86 4.80
C ASP A 86 1.66 -14.39 3.49
N TYR A 87 1.70 -13.57 2.44
CA TYR A 87 2.28 -13.90 1.14
C TYR A 87 3.74 -13.42 0.98
N TYR A 88 4.35 -12.78 1.99
CA TYR A 88 5.74 -12.29 1.91
C TYR A 88 6.76 -13.41 1.69
N HIS A 89 6.52 -14.55 2.34
CA HIS A 89 7.30 -15.77 2.17
C HIS A 89 6.38 -16.86 1.62
N ALA A 90 6.74 -17.42 0.47
CA ALA A 90 6.04 -18.55 -0.10
C ALA A 90 6.83 -19.85 0.15
N PRO A 91 6.16 -21.00 0.39
CA PRO A 91 6.83 -22.29 0.49
C PRO A 91 7.64 -22.69 -0.76
N THR A 92 7.34 -22.05 -1.88
CA THR A 92 8.00 -22.26 -3.17
C THR A 92 9.19 -21.34 -3.43
N ASP A 93 9.50 -20.43 -2.51
CA ASP A 93 10.62 -19.51 -2.65
C ASP A 93 11.96 -20.26 -2.78
N LEU A 94 12.81 -19.82 -3.69
CA LEU A 94 14.08 -20.49 -4.02
C LEU A 94 15.09 -20.47 -2.86
N ASN A 95 14.94 -19.53 -1.93
CA ASN A 95 15.81 -19.32 -0.77
C ASN A 95 15.26 -19.94 0.52
N VAL A 96 14.13 -20.66 0.47
CA VAL A 96 13.63 -21.45 1.59
C VAL A 96 14.31 -22.81 1.53
N GLY A 97 15.19 -23.09 2.50
CA GLY A 97 15.87 -24.38 2.61
C GLY A 97 14.86 -25.51 2.75
N ARG A 98 14.78 -26.39 1.75
CA ARG A 98 14.00 -27.63 1.83
C ARG A 98 14.87 -28.67 2.53
N ALA A 99 14.51 -29.02 3.75
CA ALA A 99 15.14 -30.10 4.52
C ALA A 99 14.85 -31.47 3.90
#